data_AF-A0A937KVM8-F1
#
_entry.id   AF-A0A937KVM8-F1
#
_cell.length_a   1.000
_cell.length_b   1.000
_cell.length_c   1.000
_cell.angle_alpha   90.00
_cell.angle_beta   90.00
_cell.angle_gamma   90.00
#
_symmetry.space_group_name_H-M   'P 1'
#
loop_
_entity.id
_entity.type
_entity.pdbx_description
1 polymer ?
#
loop_
_entity_poly.entity_id
_entity_poly.type
_entity_poly.pdbx_seq_one_letter_code
_entity_poly.pdbx_strand_id
1 'polypeptide(L)'
;MIEEKSLSLENALLVGVINSRQNEEQSKEYLDELEFLTYTAGGKVLKRFTQKIDPPNPKTFIGSGKMQEVLEFVKTQDVSSVIFDDELTP
;
A
#
# COMPACT_ATOMS: atom_id res chain seq x y z
N MET A 1 4.58 22.22 26.11
CA MET A 1 3.81 22.70 24.95
C MET A 1 3.07 21.50 24.41
N ILE A 2 1.74 21.53 24.36
CA ILE A 2 0.97 20.47 23.69
C ILE A 2 0.85 20.94 22.25
N GLU A 3 1.48 20.23 21.32
CA GLU A 3 1.26 20.47 19.90
C GLU A 3 -0.19 20.10 19.59
N GLU A 4 -0.96 21.07 19.10
CA GLU A 4 -2.22 20.78 18.42
C GLU A 4 -1.89 19.95 17.17
N LYS A 5 -1.96 18.62 17.28
CA LYS A 5 -1.94 17.75 16.10
C LYS A 5 -3.26 18.02 15.38
N SER A 6 -3.21 18.74 14.27
CA SER A 6 -4.34 18.83 13.35
C SER A 6 -4.78 17.42 12.99
N LEU A 7 -6.06 17.10 13.21
CA LEU A 7 -6.67 15.79 12.93
C LEU A 7 -6.82 15.54 11.40
N SER A 8 -5.79 15.84 10.62
CA SER A 8 -5.73 15.49 9.20
C SER A 8 -5.31 14.04 9.07
N LEU A 9 -6.13 13.24 8.38
CA LEU A 9 -5.76 11.87 8.05
C LEU A 9 -4.47 11.87 7.21
N GLU A 10 -3.56 10.97 7.53
CA GLU A 10 -2.31 10.80 6.82
C GLU A 10 -2.56 10.00 5.53
N ASN A 11 -2.32 10.61 4.37
CA ASN A 11 -2.61 9.94 3.10
C ASN A 11 -1.68 8.74 2.90
N ALA A 12 -2.25 7.61 2.52
CA ALA A 12 -1.55 6.34 2.35
C ALA A 12 -1.87 5.69 1.00
N LEU A 13 -0.98 4.80 0.57
CA LEU A 13 -1.19 3.87 -0.53
C LEU A 13 -1.10 2.45 -0.04
N LEU A 14 -1.88 1.56 -0.65
CA LEU A 14 -1.76 0.12 -0.42
C LEU A 14 -1.17 -0.55 -1.66
N VAL A 15 -0.29 -1.51 -1.44
CA VAL A 15 0.33 -2.33 -2.49
C VAL A 15 0.10 -3.80 -2.15
N GLY A 16 -0.48 -4.54 -3.09
CA GLY A 16 -0.66 -5.98 -2.96
C GLY A 16 -0.27 -6.75 -4.22
N VAL A 17 -0.14 -8.07 -4.08
CA VAL A 17 0.20 -8.97 -5.19
C VAL A 17 -0.87 -10.05 -5.39
N ILE A 18 -0.91 -10.58 -6.60
CA ILE A 18 -1.72 -11.75 -6.94
C ILE A 18 -0.76 -12.81 -7.46
N ASN A 19 -0.72 -13.96 -6.82
CA ASN A 19 0.22 -15.04 -7.10
C ASN A 19 -0.42 -16.43 -6.81
N SER A 20 0.35 -17.51 -6.93
CA SER A 20 -0.14 -18.87 -6.65
C SER A 20 -0.62 -19.11 -5.21
N ARG A 21 -0.25 -18.27 -4.24
CA ARG A 21 -0.63 -18.38 -2.82
C ARG A 21 -1.79 -17.44 -2.43
N GLN A 22 -1.98 -16.37 -3.19
CA GLN A 22 -2.96 -15.33 -2.95
C GLN A 22 -3.61 -14.94 -4.28
N ASN A 23 -4.83 -15.41 -4.51
CA ASN A 23 -5.59 -15.09 -5.73
C ASN A 23 -6.17 -13.65 -5.67
N GLU A 24 -6.89 -13.25 -6.73
CA GLU A 24 -7.49 -11.90 -6.81
C GLU A 24 -8.48 -11.59 -5.68
N GLU A 25 -9.29 -12.57 -5.28
CA GLU A 25 -10.28 -12.42 -4.22
C GLU A 25 -9.60 -12.25 -2.86
N GLN A 26 -8.64 -13.11 -2.54
CA GLN A 26 -7.85 -13.02 -1.32
C GLN A 26 -7.07 -11.70 -1.23
N SER A 27 -6.40 -11.30 -2.33
CA SER A 27 -5.68 -10.01 -2.37
C SER A 27 -6.62 -8.83 -2.12
N LYS A 28 -7.85 -8.88 -2.67
CA LYS A 28 -8.84 -7.85 -2.43
C LYS A 28 -9.27 -7.82 -0.96
N GLU A 29 -9.57 -8.97 -0.35
CA GLU A 29 -9.97 -9.08 1.06
C GLU A 29 -8.88 -8.53 1.99
N TYR A 30 -7.62 -8.89 1.76
CA TYR A 30 -6.50 -8.38 2.56
C TYR A 30 -6.33 -6.87 2.42
N LEU A 31 -6.51 -6.33 1.20
CA LEU A 31 -6.46 -4.89 0.99
C LEU A 31 -7.68 -4.15 1.56
N ASP A 32 -8.85 -4.78 1.61
CA ASP A 32 -10.05 -4.24 2.28
C ASP A 32 -9.81 -4.16 3.80
N GLU A 33 -9.25 -5.21 4.40
CA GLU A 33 -8.87 -5.21 5.81
C GLU A 33 -7.77 -4.17 6.09
N LEU A 34 -6.72 -4.13 5.27
CA LEU A 34 -5.61 -3.20 5.44
C LEU A 34 -6.04 -1.73 5.30
N GLU A 35 -7.02 -1.44 4.43
CA GLU A 35 -7.62 -0.10 4.34
C GLU A 35 -8.39 0.25 5.62
N PHE A 36 -9.16 -0.69 6.16
CA PHE A 36 -9.86 -0.49 7.44
C PHE A 36 -8.87 -0.25 8.59
N LEU A 37 -7.82 -1.06 8.69
CA LEU A 37 -6.76 -0.87 9.69
C LEU A 37 -6.08 0.50 9.53
N THR A 38 -5.72 0.87 8.30
CA THR A 38 -5.14 2.18 7.98
C THR A 38 -6.05 3.31 8.43
N TYR A 39 -7.36 3.21 8.17
CA TYR A 39 -8.34 4.19 8.60
C TYR A 39 -8.40 4.32 10.13
N THR A 40 -8.46 3.20 10.86
CA THR A 40 -8.47 3.22 12.33
C THR A 40 -7.16 3.75 12.94
N ALA A 41 -6.05 3.67 12.20
CA ALA A 41 -4.76 4.23 12.58
C ALA A 41 -4.61 5.73 12.24
N GLY A 42 -5.64 6.37 11.67
CA GLY A 42 -5.60 7.79 11.30
C GLY A 42 -5.07 8.05 9.89
N GLY A 43 -5.03 7.02 9.03
CA GLY A 43 -4.66 7.14 7.63
C GLY A 43 -5.87 7.27 6.69
N LYS A 44 -5.63 7.78 5.49
CA LYS A 44 -6.61 7.79 4.39
C LYS A 44 -5.97 7.13 3.16
N VAL A 45 -6.49 5.98 2.76
CA VAL A 45 -6.02 5.33 1.53
C VAL A 45 -6.51 6.12 0.32
N LEU A 46 -5.57 6.62 -0.48
CA LEU A 46 -5.88 7.35 -1.72
C LEU A 46 -6.02 6.40 -2.91
N LYS A 47 -5.26 5.31 -2.92
CA LYS A 47 -5.24 4.35 -4.01
C LYS A 47 -4.66 3.01 -3.56
N ARG A 48 -5.13 1.95 -4.20
CA ARG A 48 -4.58 0.59 -4.11
C ARG A 48 -3.88 0.23 -5.42
N PHE A 49 -2.71 -0.37 -5.32
CA PHE A 49 -1.96 -0.92 -6.45
C PHE A 49 -1.88 -2.42 -6.29
N THR A 50 -2.26 -3.16 -7.33
CA THR A 50 -2.08 -4.60 -7.39
C THR A 50 -1.26 -5.00 -8.61
N GLN A 51 -0.53 -6.10 -8.49
CA GLN A 51 0.17 -6.71 -9.62
C GLN A 51 0.10 -8.23 -9.55
N LYS A 52 -0.25 -8.84 -10.69
CA LYS A 52 -0.06 -10.28 -10.90
C LYS A 52 1.43 -10.57 -11.10
N ILE A 53 2.05 -11.25 -10.15
CA ILE A 53 3.47 -11.58 -10.18
C ILE A 53 3.74 -12.80 -9.31
N ASP A 54 4.41 -13.81 -9.86
CA ASP A 54 4.73 -15.05 -9.13
C ASP A 54 6.11 -15.58 -9.55
N PRO A 55 7.10 -15.63 -8.64
CA PRO A 55 7.07 -15.11 -7.27
C PRO A 55 7.18 -13.57 -7.22
N PRO A 56 6.76 -12.90 -6.13
CA PRO A 56 7.02 -11.47 -5.90
C PRO A 56 8.49 -11.12 -6.07
N ASN A 57 8.77 -9.88 -6.50
CA ASN A 57 10.16 -9.45 -6.69
C ASN A 57 10.85 -9.33 -5.33
N PRO A 58 11.98 -10.01 -5.08
CA PRO A 58 12.61 -10.01 -3.76
C PRO A 58 13.18 -8.65 -3.33
N LYS A 59 13.37 -7.70 -4.26
CA LYS A 59 13.89 -6.36 -3.96
C LYS A 59 12.82 -5.30 -3.82
N THR A 60 11.72 -5.43 -4.55
CA THR A 60 10.71 -4.38 -4.69
C THR A 60 9.29 -4.85 -4.41
N PHE A 61 9.10 -6.13 -4.08
CA PHE A 61 7.84 -6.87 -3.93
C PHE A 61 7.00 -6.96 -5.22
N ILE A 62 6.79 -5.82 -5.87
CA ILE A 62 6.21 -5.64 -7.19
C ILE A 62 7.30 -5.47 -8.27
N GLY A 63 6.94 -5.56 -9.55
CA GLY A 63 7.86 -5.29 -10.66
C GLY A 63 8.27 -3.82 -10.76
N SER A 64 9.41 -3.55 -11.41
CA SER A 64 9.98 -2.19 -11.54
C SER A 64 9.04 -1.18 -12.21
N GLY A 65 8.28 -1.59 -13.22
CA GLY A 65 7.29 -0.70 -13.86
C GLY A 65 6.18 -0.27 -12.90
N LYS A 66 5.64 -1.22 -12.12
CA LYS A 66 4.63 -0.92 -11.09
C LYS A 66 5.21 -0.04 -9.98
N MET A 67 6.46 -0.29 -9.59
CA MET A 67 7.15 0.54 -8.60
C MET A 67 7.29 1.99 -9.10
N GLN A 68 7.60 2.20 -10.38
CA GLN A 68 7.61 3.54 -10.97
C GLN A 68 6.22 4.19 -10.96
N GLU A 69 5.16 3.45 -11.25
CA GLU A 69 3.78 3.97 -11.13
C GLU A 69 3.45 4.42 -9.70
N VAL A 70 3.85 3.62 -8.68
CA VAL A 70 3.67 3.97 -7.27
C VAL A 70 4.46 5.24 -6.93
N LEU A 71 5.74 5.30 -7.32
CA LEU A 71 6.60 6.47 -7.07
C LEU A 71 6.06 7.74 -7.73
N GLU A 72 5.54 7.65 -8.95
CA GLU A 72 4.94 8.79 -9.64
C GLU A 72 3.68 9.28 -8.92
N PHE A 73 2.85 8.36 -8.41
CA PHE A 73 1.69 8.72 -7.61
C PHE A 73 2.09 9.40 -6.29
N VAL A 74 3.11 8.88 -5.60
CA VAL A 74 3.65 9.49 -4.37
C VAL A 74 4.24 10.88 -4.62
N LYS A 75 4.84 11.14 -5.78
CA LYS A 75 5.39 12.47 -6.11
C LYS A 75 4.34 13.51 -6.45
N THR A 76 3.21 13.06 -7.02
CA THR A 76 2.15 13.94 -7.51
C THR A 76 1.06 14.18 -6.49
N GLN A 77 0.94 13.30 -5.49
CA GLN A 77 -0.01 13.37 -4.40
C GLN A 77 0.73 13.53 -3.07
N ASP A 78 0.13 14.20 -2.09
CA ASP A 78 0.71 14.36 -0.75
C ASP A 78 0.58 13.06 0.05
N VAL A 79 1.28 12.00 -0.37
CA VAL A 79 1.27 10.67 0.26
C VAL A 79 2.37 10.60 1.31
N SER A 80 1.97 10.25 2.53
CA SER A 80 2.88 10.10 3.67
C SER A 80 3.45 8.68 3.80
N SER A 81 2.69 7.66 3.37
CA SER A 81 3.01 6.26 3.62
C SER A 81 2.60 5.36 2.45
N VAL A 82 3.40 4.31 2.22
CA VAL A 82 3.07 3.20 1.31
C VAL A 82 3.12 1.91 2.11
N ILE A 83 2.01 1.19 2.14
CA ILE A 83 1.81 0.00 2.97
C ILE A 83 1.69 -1.21 2.05
N PHE A 84 2.43 -2.26 2.34
CA PHE A 84 2.44 -3.51 1.59
C PHE A 84 1.61 -4.57 2.33
N ASP A 85 0.90 -5.42 1.59
CA ASP A 85 0.04 -6.49 2.15
C ASP A 85 0.81 -7.69 2.70
N ASP A 86 2.12 -7.74 2.50
CA ASP A 86 3.01 -8.80 2.96
C ASP A 86 4.27 -8.19 3.61
N GLU A 87 4.98 -9.01 4.37
CA GLU A 87 6.21 -8.60 5.05
C GLU A 87 7.35 -8.35 4.05
N LEU A 88 8.02 -7.21 4.20
CA LEU A 88 9.21 -6.89 3.42
C LEU A 88 10.47 -7.33 4.18
N THR A 89 11.38 -8.00 3.48
CA THR A 89 12.71 -8.32 4.02
C THR A 89 13.68 -7.14 3.79
N PRO A 90 14.51 -6.77 4.79
CA PRO A 90 15.57 -5.75 4.62
C PRO A 90 16.62 -6.07 3.56
#